data_AF-A0A497C255-F1
#
_entry.id   AF-A0A497C255-F1
#
_cell.length_a   1.000
_cell.length_b   1.000
_cell.length_c   1.000
_cell.angle_alpha   90.00
_cell.angle_beta   90.00
_cell.angle_gamma   90.00
#
_symmetry.space_group_name_H-M   'P 1'
#
loop_
_entity.id
_entity.type
_entity.pdbx_description
1 polymer ?
#
loop_
_entity_poly.entity_id
_entity_poly.type
_entity_poly.pdbx_seq_one_letter_code
_entity_poly.pdbx_strand_id
1 'polypeptide(L)'
;MKSRIAYTLSLSLVILIITACAGSASTGPTNTPDPSFMSINERAIWDFDNYRNELKGLVNSAADAPTESSVDYENLAQIVYQIGALSEQIDEYEVPLSFIKAQSALSNFAHSAYMCYNLKYQEYVRESVGDNTASKVDYSICDKITEYEESYDLFLQELKANNSE
;
A
#
# COMPACT_ATOMS: atom_id res chain seq x y z
N MET A 1 32.05 0.48 -51.56
CA MET A 1 32.93 -0.29 -50.67
C MET A 1 32.54 0.01 -49.23
N LYS A 2 32.10 -1.01 -48.49
CA LYS A 2 31.69 -0.92 -47.08
C LYS A 2 32.95 -1.02 -46.21
N SER A 3 33.24 0.00 -45.40
CA SER A 3 34.23 -0.11 -44.33
C SER A 3 33.54 -0.57 -43.06
N ARG A 4 33.91 -1.76 -42.60
CA ARG A 4 33.56 -2.33 -41.28
C ARG A 4 34.84 -2.28 -40.45
N ILE A 5 34.82 -1.55 -39.34
CA ILE A 5 35.66 -1.61 -38.10
C ILE A 5 35.00 -0.51 -37.23
N ALA A 6 34.51 -0.72 -36.00
CA ALA A 6 35.06 -1.50 -34.90
C ALA A 6 33.94 -2.14 -34.05
N TYR A 7 34.11 -3.42 -33.76
CA TYR A 7 33.66 -4.00 -32.50
C TYR A 7 34.65 -3.61 -31.40
N THR A 8 34.23 -3.80 -30.15
CA THR A 8 35.00 -3.76 -28.90
C THR A 8 35.19 -2.39 -28.26
N LEU A 9 34.15 -1.94 -27.55
CA LEU A 9 34.31 -1.23 -26.27
C LEU A 9 33.22 -1.70 -25.31
N SER A 10 33.61 -2.64 -24.44
CA SER A 10 33.16 -2.82 -23.05
C SER A 10 31.64 -2.81 -22.80
N LEU A 11 30.91 -3.93 -22.78
CA LEU A 11 31.06 -5.12 -21.91
C LEU A 11 31.49 -4.85 -20.45
N SER A 12 31.13 -3.68 -19.89
CA SER A 12 31.35 -3.38 -18.45
C SER A 12 30.13 -2.82 -17.73
N LEU A 13 28.97 -2.70 -18.38
CA LEU A 13 27.77 -2.09 -17.77
C LEU A 13 26.65 -3.09 -17.46
N VAL A 14 26.99 -4.36 -17.21
CA VAL A 14 26.01 -5.42 -16.87
C VAL A 14 26.29 -6.08 -15.51
N ILE A 15 27.33 -5.63 -14.78
CA ILE A 15 27.71 -6.20 -13.46
C ILE A 15 27.53 -5.17 -12.34
N LEU A 16 26.45 -4.38 -12.38
CA LEU A 16 26.08 -3.44 -11.31
C LEU A 16 24.57 -3.42 -11.03
N ILE A 17 23.88 -4.53 -11.26
CA ILE A 17 22.45 -4.72 -10.91
C ILE A 17 22.24 -5.94 -9.98
N ILE A 18 23.25 -6.40 -9.25
CA ILE A 18 23.11 -7.58 -8.35
C ILE A 18 23.61 -7.31 -6.91
N THR A 19 23.71 -6.06 -6.47
CA THR A 19 24.24 -5.74 -5.12
C THR A 19 23.38 -4.81 -4.28
N ALA A 20 22.05 -4.84 -4.45
CA ALA A 20 21.09 -4.24 -3.51
C ALA A 20 20.14 -5.24 -2.83
N CYS A 21 20.29 -6.55 -3.08
CA CYS A 21 19.58 -7.60 -2.35
C CYS A 21 20.55 -8.43 -1.50
N ALA A 22 21.33 -7.77 -0.66
CA ALA A 22 22.10 -8.41 0.41
C ALA A 22 21.88 -7.67 1.74
N GLY A 23 20.64 -7.25 1.99
CA GLY A 23 20.15 -7.02 3.34
C GLY A 23 19.78 -8.38 3.92
N SER A 24 20.53 -8.82 4.93
CA SER A 24 20.39 -10.07 5.67
C SER A 24 18.92 -10.36 6.03
N ALA A 25 18.27 -11.17 5.19
CA ALA A 25 16.99 -11.78 5.51
C ALA A 25 17.23 -12.85 6.58
N SER A 26 16.67 -12.61 7.75
CA SER A 26 16.39 -13.65 8.75
C SER A 26 15.69 -14.81 8.04
N THR A 27 16.41 -15.91 7.82
CA THR A 27 15.85 -17.16 7.30
C THR A 27 15.12 -17.88 8.43
N GLY A 28 13.95 -17.37 8.81
CA GLY A 28 12.88 -18.22 9.31
C GLY A 28 12.34 -19.07 8.14
N PRO A 29 11.70 -20.21 8.40
CA PRO A 29 11.08 -20.98 7.33
C PRO A 29 10.02 -20.11 6.64
N THR A 30 10.29 -19.71 5.40
CA THR A 30 9.32 -19.07 4.50
C THR A 30 8.36 -20.14 3.98
N ASN A 31 7.58 -20.74 4.87
CA ASN A 31 6.50 -21.65 4.51
C ASN A 31 5.27 -20.86 4.05
N THR A 32 5.46 -19.88 3.16
CA THR A 32 4.33 -19.30 2.43
C THR A 32 3.98 -20.32 1.34
N PRO A 33 2.79 -20.96 1.38
CA PRO A 33 2.40 -21.90 0.34
C PRO A 33 2.45 -21.20 -1.01
N ASP A 34 2.79 -21.93 -2.07
CA ASP A 34 2.74 -21.36 -3.41
C ASP A 34 1.25 -21.02 -3.73
N PRO A 35 0.96 -19.76 -4.09
CA PRO A 35 -0.34 -19.29 -4.58
C PRO A 35 -1.16 -20.26 -5.42
N SER A 36 -0.49 -21.01 -6.30
CA SER A 36 -1.11 -21.90 -7.26
C SER A 36 -1.70 -23.17 -6.65
N PHE A 37 -1.34 -23.49 -5.40
CA PHE A 37 -1.85 -24.65 -4.66
C PHE A 37 -2.81 -24.26 -3.53
N MET A 38 -3.09 -22.98 -3.34
CA MET A 38 -4.08 -22.52 -2.36
C MET A 38 -5.49 -22.76 -2.90
N SER A 39 -6.40 -23.17 -2.02
CA SER A 39 -7.83 -23.06 -2.29
C SER A 39 -8.22 -21.58 -2.48
N ILE A 40 -9.38 -21.34 -3.11
CA ILE A 40 -9.90 -19.98 -3.32
C ILE A 40 -10.01 -19.21 -1.99
N ASN A 41 -10.44 -19.89 -0.92
CA ASN A 41 -10.59 -19.27 0.39
C ASN A 41 -9.22 -18.95 1.02
N GLU A 42 -8.27 -19.88 1.00
CA GLU A 42 -6.91 -19.63 1.49
C GLU A 42 -6.25 -18.49 0.71
N ARG A 43 -6.43 -18.47 -0.61
CA ARG A 43 -5.92 -17.43 -1.48
C ARG A 43 -6.51 -16.06 -1.14
N ALA A 44 -7.82 -15.98 -0.96
CA ALA A 44 -8.50 -14.74 -0.61
C ALA A 44 -8.07 -14.22 0.78
N ILE A 45 -7.95 -15.09 1.79
CA ILE A 45 -7.43 -14.72 3.11
C ILE A 45 -5.99 -14.21 2.99
N TRP A 46 -5.16 -14.86 2.19
CA TRP A 46 -3.77 -14.46 1.97
C TRP A 46 -3.65 -13.11 1.26
N ASP A 47 -4.44 -12.88 0.19
CA ASP A 47 -4.48 -11.60 -0.51
C ASP A 47 -4.96 -10.47 0.43
N PHE A 48 -5.99 -10.74 1.24
CA PHE A 48 -6.47 -9.84 2.30
C PHE A 48 -5.40 -9.47 3.33
N ASP A 49 -4.66 -10.44 3.86
CA ASP A 49 -3.52 -10.18 4.75
C ASP A 49 -2.49 -9.26 4.09
N ASN A 50 -2.16 -9.51 2.82
CA ASN A 50 -1.19 -8.70 2.08
C ASN A 50 -1.68 -7.27 1.87
N TYR A 51 -2.91 -7.09 1.39
CA TYR A 51 -3.50 -5.77 1.18
C TYR A 51 -3.54 -4.97 2.48
N ARG A 52 -3.95 -5.59 3.59
CA ARG A 52 -3.96 -4.92 4.90
C ARG A 52 -2.55 -4.55 5.35
N ASN A 53 -1.56 -5.42 5.19
CA ASN A 53 -0.19 -5.13 5.61
C ASN A 53 0.44 -4.03 4.75
N GLU A 54 0.21 -4.05 3.43
CA GLU A 54 0.66 -3.00 2.52
C GLU A 54 0.01 -1.66 2.87
N LEU A 55 -1.32 -1.65 3.03
CA LEU A 55 -2.06 -0.45 3.42
C LEU A 55 -1.58 0.10 4.75
N LYS A 56 -1.39 -0.74 5.76
CA LYS A 56 -0.87 -0.33 7.07
C LYS A 56 0.54 0.26 6.95
N GLY A 57 1.40 -0.33 6.12
CA GLY A 57 2.73 0.21 5.83
C GLY A 57 2.68 1.61 5.21
N LEU A 58 1.77 1.83 4.26
CA LEU A 58 1.54 3.14 3.65
C LEU A 58 0.95 4.14 4.64
N VAL A 59 -0.04 3.75 5.44
CA VAL A 59 -0.66 4.59 6.49
C VAL A 59 0.38 5.03 7.52
N ASN A 60 1.25 4.13 7.98
CA ASN A 60 2.33 4.49 8.89
C ASN A 60 3.31 5.47 8.24
N SER A 61 3.69 5.20 6.98
CA SER A 61 4.60 6.08 6.22
C SER A 61 4.00 7.48 6.00
N ALA A 62 2.68 7.56 5.77
CA ALA A 62 1.97 8.83 5.63
C ALA A 62 1.81 9.57 6.97
N ALA A 63 1.65 8.85 8.07
CA ALA A 63 1.62 9.42 9.42
C ALA A 63 2.97 10.03 9.81
N ASP A 64 4.06 9.38 9.41
CA ASP A 64 5.44 9.78 9.71
C ASP A 64 6.00 10.81 8.71
N ALA A 65 5.30 11.07 7.60
CA ALA A 65 5.71 12.05 6.60
C ALA A 65 5.78 13.46 7.24
N PRO A 66 6.97 14.09 7.29
CA PRO A 66 7.10 15.41 7.91
C PRO A 66 6.28 16.46 7.16
N THR A 67 5.85 17.50 7.88
CA THR A 67 5.10 18.65 7.33
C THR A 67 5.97 19.91 7.24
N GLU A 68 7.29 19.75 7.22
CA GLU A 68 8.21 20.90 7.37
C GLU A 68 9.05 21.19 6.12
N SER A 69 9.09 20.30 5.12
CA SER A 69 9.89 20.51 3.90
C SER A 69 9.18 20.08 2.63
N SER A 70 9.48 20.76 1.51
CA SER A 70 8.89 20.45 0.19
C SER A 70 9.16 19.02 -0.29
N VAL A 71 10.27 18.40 0.12
CA VAL A 71 10.63 17.01 -0.23
C VAL A 71 9.71 16.01 0.50
N ASP A 72 9.32 16.33 1.73
CA ASP A 72 8.46 15.47 2.54
C ASP A 72 7.02 15.43 1.99
N TYR A 73 6.61 16.48 1.27
CA TYR A 73 5.29 16.54 0.64
C TYR A 73 5.20 15.86 -0.72
N GLU A 74 6.28 15.85 -1.51
CA GLU A 74 6.34 14.99 -2.70
C GLU A 74 6.22 13.51 -2.30
N ASN A 75 6.85 13.14 -1.18
CA ASN A 75 6.70 11.82 -0.59
C ASN A 75 5.25 11.55 -0.13
N LEU A 76 4.61 12.48 0.58
CA LEU A 76 3.20 12.33 0.97
C LEU A 76 2.28 12.21 -0.25
N ALA A 77 2.49 12.99 -1.30
CA ALA A 77 1.73 12.90 -2.55
C ALA A 77 1.83 11.51 -3.18
N GLN A 78 3.05 10.96 -3.22
CA GLN A 78 3.29 9.61 -3.74
C GLN A 78 2.59 8.55 -2.87
N ILE A 79 2.68 8.67 -1.54
CA ILE A 79 2.03 7.73 -0.62
C ILE A 79 0.50 7.80 -0.77
N VAL A 80 -0.09 8.99 -0.86
CA VAL A 80 -1.54 9.17 -1.09
C VAL A 80 -1.96 8.52 -2.41
N TYR A 81 -1.18 8.67 -3.47
CA TYR A 81 -1.43 8.00 -4.74
C TYR A 81 -1.40 6.47 -4.61
N GLN A 82 -0.41 5.92 -3.89
CA GLN A 82 -0.31 4.48 -3.62
C GLN A 82 -1.49 3.96 -2.81
N ILE A 83 -1.93 4.68 -1.77
CA ILE A 83 -3.12 4.32 -0.98
C ILE A 83 -4.37 4.32 -1.87
N GLY A 84 -4.54 5.33 -2.73
CA GLY A 84 -5.66 5.40 -3.67
C GLY A 84 -5.68 4.20 -4.63
N ALA A 85 -4.55 3.89 -5.25
CA ALA A 85 -4.42 2.75 -6.16
C ALA A 85 -4.65 1.40 -5.45
N LEU A 86 -4.24 1.28 -4.19
CA LEU A 86 -4.51 0.08 -3.38
C LEU A 86 -5.99 -0.02 -3.00
N SER A 87 -6.64 1.11 -2.69
CA SER A 87 -8.09 1.17 -2.42
C SER A 87 -8.90 0.68 -3.61
N GLU A 88 -8.56 1.12 -4.82
CA GLU A 88 -9.22 0.67 -6.06
C GLU A 88 -9.03 -0.83 -6.28
N GLN A 89 -7.81 -1.35 -6.08
CA GLN A 89 -7.55 -2.79 -6.18
C GLN A 89 -8.37 -3.62 -5.19
N ILE A 90 -8.54 -3.14 -3.96
CA ILE A 90 -9.33 -3.82 -2.92
C ILE A 90 -10.82 -3.83 -3.28
N ASP A 91 -11.33 -2.72 -3.81
CA ASP A 91 -12.74 -2.58 -4.23
C ASP A 91 -13.07 -3.49 -5.42
N GLU A 92 -12.15 -3.62 -6.36
CA GLU A 92 -12.31 -4.45 -7.57
C GLU A 92 -12.03 -5.94 -7.33
N TYR A 93 -11.45 -6.32 -6.19
CA TYR A 93 -11.08 -7.70 -5.90
C TYR A 93 -12.31 -8.59 -5.72
N GLU A 94 -12.47 -9.61 -6.56
CA GLU A 94 -13.62 -10.52 -6.47
C GLU A 94 -13.46 -11.53 -5.34
N VAL A 95 -14.46 -11.61 -4.45
CA VAL A 95 -14.44 -12.54 -3.30
C VAL A 95 -15.73 -13.33 -3.17
N PRO A 96 -15.69 -14.50 -2.50
CA PRO A 96 -16.89 -15.24 -2.14
C PRO A 96 -17.85 -14.39 -1.28
N LEU A 97 -19.16 -14.67 -1.37
CA LEU A 97 -20.18 -13.94 -0.61
C LEU A 97 -19.91 -13.92 0.91
N SER A 98 -19.33 -14.99 1.45
CA SER A 98 -18.97 -15.10 2.87
C SER A 98 -17.85 -14.12 3.30
N PHE A 99 -17.10 -13.53 2.36
CA PHE A 99 -15.96 -12.66 2.60
C PHE A 99 -16.31 -11.17 2.47
N ILE A 100 -17.52 -10.83 1.99
CA ILE A 100 -17.92 -9.44 1.69
C ILE A 100 -17.78 -8.51 2.91
N LYS A 101 -18.03 -9.00 4.13
CA LYS A 101 -17.86 -8.17 5.34
C LYS A 101 -16.42 -7.75 5.55
N ALA A 102 -15.48 -8.67 5.40
CA ALA A 102 -14.05 -8.37 5.49
C ALA A 102 -13.61 -7.46 4.35
N GLN A 103 -14.05 -7.72 3.11
CA GLN A 103 -13.75 -6.84 1.97
C GLN A 103 -14.24 -5.42 2.23
N SER A 104 -15.50 -5.26 2.66
CA SER A 104 -16.08 -3.94 2.90
C SER A 104 -15.37 -3.20 4.03
N ALA A 105 -14.96 -3.89 5.10
CA ALA A 105 -14.17 -3.28 6.17
C ALA A 105 -12.78 -2.85 5.67
N LEU A 106 -12.10 -3.68 4.88
CA LEU A 106 -10.80 -3.36 4.28
C LEU A 106 -10.87 -2.17 3.31
N SER A 107 -11.91 -2.14 2.48
CA SER A 107 -12.22 -1.04 1.57
C SER A 107 -12.45 0.26 2.34
N ASN A 108 -13.26 0.23 3.41
CA ASN A 108 -13.49 1.40 4.25
C ASN A 108 -12.20 1.88 4.95
N PHE A 109 -11.34 0.97 5.39
CA PHE A 109 -10.01 1.31 5.92
C PHE A 109 -9.14 2.00 4.86
N ALA A 110 -9.05 1.44 3.65
CA ALA A 110 -8.30 2.04 2.54
C ALA A 110 -8.84 3.42 2.14
N HIS A 111 -10.15 3.55 2.00
CA HIS A 111 -10.81 4.78 1.60
C HIS A 111 -10.67 5.88 2.65
N SER A 112 -10.87 5.56 3.94
CA SER A 112 -10.67 6.53 5.03
C SER A 112 -9.22 6.99 5.13
N ALA A 113 -8.25 6.09 4.95
CA ALA A 113 -6.84 6.42 4.87
C ALA A 113 -6.55 7.38 3.70
N TYR A 114 -7.03 7.05 2.50
CA TYR A 114 -6.89 7.90 1.31
C TYR A 114 -7.45 9.30 1.58
N MET A 115 -8.69 9.39 2.08
CA MET A 115 -9.35 10.66 2.34
C MET A 115 -8.61 11.48 3.39
N CYS A 116 -8.19 10.88 4.51
CA CYS A 116 -7.44 11.56 5.54
C CYS A 116 -6.13 12.17 5.02
N TYR A 117 -5.31 11.37 4.34
CA TYR A 117 -3.98 11.82 3.89
C TYR A 117 -4.05 12.70 2.65
N ASN A 118 -5.05 12.51 1.77
CA ASN A 118 -5.31 13.45 0.69
C ASN A 118 -5.74 14.81 1.23
N LEU A 119 -6.59 14.88 2.26
CA LEU A 119 -6.94 16.15 2.90
C LEU A 119 -5.72 16.87 3.48
N LYS A 120 -4.82 16.15 4.15
CA LYS A 120 -3.54 16.71 4.63
C LYS A 120 -2.67 17.23 3.49
N TYR A 121 -2.57 16.47 2.40
CA TYR A 121 -1.83 16.90 1.21
C TYR A 121 -2.44 18.16 0.57
N GLN A 122 -3.76 18.23 0.44
CA GLN A 122 -4.46 19.40 -0.10
C GLN A 122 -4.30 20.64 0.79
N GLU A 123 -4.33 20.48 2.11
CA GLU A 123 -4.05 21.58 3.05
C GLU A 123 -2.66 22.15 2.80
N TYR A 124 -1.64 21.31 2.69
CA TYR A 124 -0.28 21.76 2.35
C TYR A 124 -0.21 22.49 1.02
N VAL A 125 -0.75 21.90 -0.05
CA VAL A 125 -0.69 22.52 -1.39
C VAL A 125 -1.27 23.93 -1.32
N ARG A 126 -2.36 24.12 -0.57
CA ARG A 126 -2.98 25.43 -0.37
C ARG A 126 -2.12 26.39 0.45
N GLU A 127 -1.52 25.93 1.55
CA GLU A 127 -0.57 26.73 2.34
C GLU A 127 0.64 27.16 1.50
N SER A 128 1.16 26.28 0.64
CA SER A 128 2.32 26.55 -0.21
C SER A 128 2.08 27.65 -1.25
N VAL A 129 0.83 27.83 -1.69
CA VAL A 129 0.42 28.91 -2.62
C VAL A 129 -0.16 30.14 -1.90
N GLY A 130 -0.18 30.13 -0.56
CA GLY A 130 -0.68 31.23 0.26
C GLY A 130 -2.21 31.41 0.23
N ASP A 131 -2.96 30.34 -0.09
CA ASP A 131 -4.42 30.39 -0.14
C ASP A 131 -5.07 30.24 1.25
N ASN A 132 -5.27 31.37 1.89
CA ASN A 132 -5.90 31.48 3.21
C ASN A 132 -7.44 31.56 3.16
N THR A 133 -8.07 31.31 2.01
CA THR A 133 -9.51 31.61 1.82
C THR A 133 -10.45 30.48 2.17
N ALA A 134 -9.99 29.23 2.28
CA ALA A 134 -10.91 28.12 2.57
C ALA A 134 -11.05 27.80 4.06
N SER A 135 -12.21 27.22 4.36
CA SER A 135 -12.62 26.73 5.66
C SER A 135 -11.66 25.70 6.24
N LYS A 136 -11.60 25.64 7.57
CA LYS A 136 -10.84 24.64 8.34
C LYS A 136 -11.17 23.23 7.84
N VAL A 137 -10.15 22.43 7.60
CA VAL A 137 -10.30 21.04 7.18
C VAL A 137 -10.86 20.21 8.35
N ASP A 138 -11.89 19.41 8.07
CA ASP A 138 -12.43 18.44 9.04
C ASP A 138 -11.64 17.13 8.94
N TYR A 139 -10.88 16.84 9.98
CA TYR A 139 -10.06 15.64 10.10
C TYR A 139 -10.77 14.46 10.78
N SER A 140 -12.08 14.54 11.05
CA SER A 140 -12.85 13.45 11.66
C SER A 140 -12.80 12.14 10.88
N ILE A 141 -12.51 12.19 9.57
CA ILE A 141 -12.29 11.00 8.75
C ILE A 141 -11.03 10.22 9.15
N CYS A 142 -10.00 10.89 9.70
CA CYS A 142 -8.78 10.25 10.16
C CYS A 142 -9.03 9.37 11.38
N ASP A 143 -9.98 9.73 12.24
CA ASP A 143 -10.35 8.94 13.42
C ASP A 143 -10.97 7.59 13.02
N LYS A 144 -11.60 7.52 11.84
CA LYS A 144 -12.22 6.30 11.32
C LYS A 144 -11.23 5.26 10.82
N ILE A 145 -9.97 5.66 10.56
CA ILE A 145 -8.93 4.76 10.06
C ILE A 145 -8.76 3.58 11.03
N THR A 146 -8.58 3.88 12.32
CA THR A 146 -8.40 2.85 13.36
C THR A 146 -9.65 2.02 13.55
N GLU A 147 -10.84 2.64 13.55
CA GLU A 147 -12.12 1.92 13.68
C GLU A 147 -12.32 0.87 12.57
N TYR A 148 -12.02 1.24 11.32
CA TYR A 148 -12.14 0.32 10.19
C TYR A 148 -11.01 -0.72 10.15
N GLU A 149 -9.78 -0.36 10.55
CA GLU A 149 -8.69 -1.34 10.70
C GLU A 149 -9.07 -2.42 11.73
N GLU A 150 -9.55 -2.03 12.91
CA GLU A 150 -9.96 -2.96 13.97
C GLU A 150 -11.14 -3.84 13.54
N SER A 151 -12.13 -3.25 12.86
CA SER A 151 -13.27 -3.99 12.32
C SER A 151 -12.84 -5.03 11.29
N TYR A 152 -11.90 -4.64 10.41
CA TYR A 152 -11.33 -5.56 9.43
C TYR A 152 -10.54 -6.69 10.09
N ASP A 153 -9.66 -6.38 11.05
CA ASP A 153 -8.85 -7.37 11.74
C ASP A 153 -9.73 -8.43 12.43
N LEU A 154 -10.87 -8.01 13.02
CA LEU A 154 -11.88 -8.91 13.57
C LEU A 154 -12.47 -9.83 12.49
N PHE A 155 -12.96 -9.29 11.37
CA PHE A 155 -13.57 -10.12 10.31
C PHE A 155 -12.56 -11.06 9.65
N LEU A 156 -11.31 -10.64 9.50
CA LEU A 156 -10.26 -11.50 8.98
C LEU A 156 -9.97 -12.66 9.93
N GLN A 157 -9.96 -12.41 11.24
CA GLN A 157 -9.80 -13.46 12.24
C GLN A 157 -10.97 -14.46 12.19
N GLU A 158 -12.21 -14.00 12.05
CA GLU A 158 -13.38 -14.86 11.88
C GLU A 158 -13.26 -15.72 10.61
N LEU A 159 -12.83 -15.13 9.48
CA LEU A 159 -12.60 -15.87 8.24
C LEU A 159 -11.54 -16.95 8.40
N LYS A 160 -10.41 -16.63 9.05
CA LYS A 160 -9.33 -17.60 9.32
C LYS A 160 -9.83 -18.76 10.19
N ALA A 161 -10.58 -18.47 11.25
CA ALA A 161 -11.13 -19.50 12.13
C ALA A 161 -12.08 -20.44 11.39
N ASN A 162 -12.94 -19.91 10.52
CA ASN A 162 -13.93 -20.68 9.77
C ASN A 162 -13.35 -21.48 8.59
N ASN A 163 -12.08 -21.25 8.22
CA ASN A 163 -11.40 -21.94 7.11
C ASN A 163 -10.17 -22.76 7.59
N SER A 164 -10.05 -22.99 8.90
CA SER A 164 -8.97 -23.79 9.50
C SER A 164 -9.39 -25.24 9.80
N GLU A 165 -10.57 -25.68 9.34
CA GLU A 165 -11.11 -27.05 9.47
C GLU A 165 -10.97 -27.85 8.16
#